data_AF-A0A7Z0MGJ7-F1
#
_entry.id   AF-A0A7Z0MGJ7-F1
#
_cell.length_a   1.000
_cell.length_b   1.000
_cell.length_c   1.000
_cell.angle_alpha   90.00
_cell.angle_beta   90.00
_cell.angle_gamma   90.00
#
_symmetry.space_group_name_H-M   'P 1'
#
loop_
_entity.id
_entity.type
_entity.pdbx_description
1 polymer ?
#
loop_
_entity_poly.entity_id
_entity_poly.type
_entity_poly.pdbx_seq_one_letter_code
_entity_poly.pdbx_strand_id
1 'polypeptide(L)' 'MQMVIAPALPADGGTYTASGEVQRVFDTNGLGVLLPVPFSRIDGRTFRLKNGSPYGKVYAEIATTAYD' A
#
# COMPACT_ATOMS: atom_id res chain seq x y z
N MET A 1 -15.15 11.80 -3.15
CA MET A 1 -14.27 10.64 -2.90
C MET A 1 -12.95 11.17 -2.39
N GLN A 2 -12.50 10.73 -1.21
CA GLN A 2 -11.28 11.23 -0.57
C GLN A 2 -10.19 10.16 -0.64
N MET A 3 -8.98 10.55 -0.99
CA MET A 3 -7.82 9.66 -0.96
C MET A 3 -7.18 9.70 0.43
N VAL A 4 -6.88 8.54 1.00
CA VAL A 4 -6.22 8.40 2.30
C VAL A 4 -5.04 7.46 2.16
N ILE A 5 -3.91 7.80 2.77
CA ILE A 5 -2.77 6.90 2.92
C ILE A 5 -2.96 6.10 4.20
N ALA A 6 -3.08 4.78 4.09
CA ALA A 6 -3.27 3.88 5.23
C ALA A 6 -2.23 2.75 5.21
N PRO A 7 -1.89 2.16 6.37
CA PRO A 7 -1.01 0.99 6.41
C PRO A 7 -1.59 -0.16 5.58
N ALA A 8 -0.73 -0.84 4.81
CA ALA A 8 -1.05 -2.09 4.15
C ALA A 8 -0.47 -3.25 4.97
N LEU A 9 -1.29 -4.27 5.23
CA LEU A 9 -0.90 -5.40 6.06
C LEU A 9 -0.34 -6.53 5.20
N PRO A 10 0.71 -7.24 5.63
CA PRO A 10 1.19 -8.42 4.93
C PRO A 10 0.10 -9.50 4.93
N ALA A 11 -0.18 -10.08 3.75
CA ALA A 11 -1.15 -11.15 3.58
C ALA A 11 -0.46 -12.52 3.63
N ASP A 12 0.51 -12.74 2.74
CA ASP A 12 1.35 -13.94 2.63
C ASP A 12 2.49 -13.69 1.63
N GLY A 13 3.58 -14.46 1.67
CA GLY A 13 4.51 -14.63 0.54
C GLY A 13 5.06 -13.39 -0.21
N GLY A 14 5.07 -12.20 0.40
CA GLY A 14 5.45 -10.92 -0.23
C GLY A 14 4.29 -10.08 -0.78
N THR A 15 3.06 -10.42 -0.42
CA THR A 15 1.81 -9.76 -0.79
C THR A 15 1.29 -8.90 0.37
N TYR A 16 0.60 -7.81 0.05
CA TYR A 16 0.02 -6.87 0.99
C TYR A 16 -1.45 -6.60 0.65
N THR A 17 -2.25 -6.36 1.68
CA THR A 17 -3.67 -6.00 1.57
C THR A 17 -3.93 -4.65 2.20
N ALA A 18 -4.57 -3.76 1.47
CA ALA A 18 -5.07 -2.48 1.96
C ALA A 18 -6.55 -2.55 2.36
N SER A 19 -7.01 -1.61 3.18
CA SER A 19 -8.42 -1.53 3.60
C SER A 19 -9.39 -1.07 2.49
N GLY A 20 -8.87 -0.59 1.36
CA GLY A 20 -9.64 -0.03 0.24
C GLY A 20 -8.95 -0.24 -1.11
N GLU A 21 -9.58 0.25 -2.18
CA GLU A 21 -9.03 0.10 -3.53
C GLU A 21 -7.72 0.87 -3.68
N VAL A 22 -6.63 0.14 -3.96
CA VAL A 22 -5.27 0.66 -3.97
C VAL A 22 -5.02 1.48 -5.22
N GLN A 23 -4.66 2.75 -5.08
CA GLN A 23 -4.29 3.63 -6.19
C GLN A 23 -2.76 3.76 -6.34
N ARG A 24 -2.06 3.93 -5.22
CA ARG A 24 -0.60 4.01 -5.14
C ARG A 24 -0.10 3.24 -3.93
N VAL A 25 1.14 2.77 -3.99
CA VAL A 25 1.79 2.04 -2.89
C VAL A 25 3.07 2.77 -2.49
N PHE A 26 3.35 2.76 -1.21
CA PHE A 26 4.51 3.41 -0.61
C PHE A 26 5.22 2.48 0.36
N ASP A 27 6.50 2.73 0.53
CA ASP A 27 7.34 2.09 1.53
C ASP A 27 8.09 3.17 2.31
N THR A 28 8.21 3.02 3.62
CA THR A 28 9.06 3.89 4.42
C THR A 28 10.51 3.45 4.31
N ASN A 29 11.43 4.36 4.01
CA ASN A 29 12.85 4.05 4.17
C ASN A 29 13.21 3.85 5.66
N GLY A 30 14.45 3.41 5.95
CA GLY A 30 14.95 3.25 7.34
C GLY A 30 14.98 4.52 8.19
N LEU A 31 14.54 5.65 7.66
CA LEU A 31 14.39 6.95 8.33
C LEU A 31 12.91 7.37 8.48
N GLY A 32 11.96 6.51 8.11
CA GLY A 32 10.53 6.78 8.21
C GLY A 32 9.95 7.65 7.09
N VAL A 33 10.73 7.98 6.05
CA VAL A 33 10.26 8.78 4.91
C VAL A 33 9.46 7.90 3.95
N LEU A 34 8.24 8.32 3.63
CA LEU A 34 7.33 7.61 2.77
C LEU A 34 7.66 7.87 1.28
N LEU A 35 8.06 6.83 0.54
CA LEU A 35 8.44 6.92 -0.87
C LEU A 35 7.52 6.04 -1.73
N PRO A 36 7.08 6.52 -2.91
CA PRO A 36 6.25 5.71 -3.81
C PRO A 36 7.07 4.54 -4.36
N VAL A 37 6.47 3.36 -4.41
CA VAL A 37 7.12 2.14 -4.93
C VAL A 37 6.26 1.45 -5.98
N PRO A 38 6.89 0.81 -6.99
CA PRO A 38 6.16 0.08 -8.01
C PRO A 38 5.54 -1.21 -7.44
N PHE A 39 4.31 -1.49 -7.86
CA PHE A 39 3.57 -2.69 -7.44
C PHE A 39 2.89 -3.37 -8.62
N SER A 40 2.54 -4.64 -8.42
CA SER A 40 1.61 -5.39 -9.27
C SER A 40 0.32 -5.59 -8.49
N ARG A 41 -0.80 -5.16 -9.08
CA ARG A 41 -2.13 -5.37 -8.50
C ARG A 41 -2.55 -6.83 -8.72
N ILE A 42 -2.99 -7.51 -7.67
CA ILE A 42 -3.56 -8.87 -7.73
C ILE A 42 -5.08 -8.76 -7.81
N ASP A 43 -5.66 -7.97 -6.91
CA ASP A 43 -7.08 -7.56 -6.93
C ASP A 43 -7.19 -6.09 -6.50
N GLY A 44 -8.41 -5.54 -6.35
CA GLY A 44 -8.61 -4.14 -5.98
C GLY A 44 -7.88 -3.70 -4.70
N ARG A 45 -7.68 -4.60 -3.73
CA ARG A 45 -7.11 -4.33 -2.40
C ARG A 45 -5.75 -4.99 -2.17
N THR A 46 -5.45 -6.05 -2.91
CA THR A 46 -4.29 -6.90 -2.72
C THR A 46 -3.25 -6.65 -3.80
N PHE A 47 -1.99 -6.50 -3.41
CA PHE A 47 -0.89 -6.21 -4.32
C PHE A 47 0.43 -6.82 -3.87
N ARG A 48 1.38 -6.90 -4.79
CA ARG A 48 2.76 -7.34 -4.54
C ARG A 48 3.74 -6.23 -4.92
N LEU A 49 4.77 -6.01 -4.09
CA LEU A 49 5.84 -5.08 -4.41
C LEU A 49 6.71 -5.64 -5.54
N LYS A 50 7.01 -4.84 -6.57
CA LYS A 50 7.88 -5.27 -7.69
C LYS A 50 9.36 -5.30 -7.30
N ASN A 51 9.75 -4.53 -6.30
CA ASN A 51 11.14 -4.41 -5.86
C ASN A 51 11.54 -5.50 -4.84
N GLY A 52 10.65 -6.45 -4.53
CA GLY A 52 10.88 -7.49 -3.52
C GLY A 52 10.46 -7.07 -2.12
N SER A 53 11.32 -7.31 -1.12
CA SER A 53 11.03 -6.99 0.28
C SER A 53 11.01 -5.48 0.53
N PRO A 54 10.12 -4.97 1.42
CA PRO A 54 10.11 -3.56 1.77
C PRO A 54 11.35 -3.22 2.61
N TYR A 55 11.79 -1.96 2.52
CA TYR A 55 12.80 -1.38 3.38
C TYR A 55 12.23 -1.03 4.77
N GLY A 56 10.91 -0.81 4.88
CA GLY A 56 10.23 -0.57 6.14
C GLY A 56 8.76 -0.98 6.13
N LYS A 57 7.87 -0.06 6.54
CA LYS A 57 6.42 -0.26 6.56
C LYS A 57 5.80 0.10 5.22
N VAL A 58 4.85 -0.72 4.79
CA VAL A 58 4.12 -0.53 3.54
C VAL A 58 2.82 0.21 3.80
N TYR A 59 2.53 1.20 2.95
CA TYR A 59 1.29 1.95 2.95
C TYR A 59 0.67 1.93 1.56
N ALA A 60 -0.64 2.13 1.50
CA ALA A 60 -1.37 2.31 0.25
C ALA A 60 -2.18 3.60 0.33
N GLU A 61 -2.16 4.36 -0.77
CA GLU A 61 -3.21 5.36 -1.00
C GLU A 61 -4.44 4.63 -1.51
N ILE A 62 -5.55 4.81 -0.80
CA ILE A 62 -6.83 4.18 -1.10
C ILE A 62 -7.92 5.23 -1.29
N ALA A 63 -8.85 4.92 -2.18
CA ALA A 63 -10.10 5.66 -2.27
C ALA A 63 -10.98 5.30 -1.07
N THR A 64 -11.38 6.31 -0.31
CA THR A 64 -12.37 6.19 0.76
C THR A 64 -13.62 6.96 0.37
N THR A 65 -14.77 6.38 0.69
CA THR A 65 -16.01 7.13 0.76
C THR A 65 -16.00 7.82 2.11
N ALA A 66 -15.93 9.16 2.13
CA ALA A 66 -16.18 9.91 3.34
C ALA A 66 -17.61 9.55 3.77
N TYR A 67 -17.76 8.93 4.94
CA TYR A 67 -19.05 8.89 5.61
C TYR A 67 -19.11 10.18 6.44
N ASP A 68 -20.11 11.02 6.14
CA ASP A 68 -20.51 12.18 6.97
C ASP A 68 -20.87 11.75 8.40
#